data_AF-A0A2S2P0R8-F1
#
_entry.id   AF-A0A2S2P0R8-F1
#
_cell.length_a   1.000
_cell.length_b   1.000
_cell.length_c   1.000
_cell.angle_alpha   90.00
_cell.angle_beta   90.00
_cell.angle_gamma   90.00
#
_symmetry.space_group_name_H-M   'P 1'
#
loop_
_entity.id
_entity.type
_entity.pdbx_description
1 polymer ?
#
loop_
_entity_poly.entity_id
_entity_poly.type
_entity_poly.pdbx_seq_one_letter_code
_entity_poly.pdbx_strand_id
1 'polypeptide(L)'
;MALAVTLVAASMLPGDMKKTSNVNGENVKPRTFVNFVYLAAFCTHVGAQFWMTFISGLSLYFNLARHAFGDVQKILFPKYFSLNSLLSAITLIQFGKMHVAANMWDVHTYLQLFVLSLCFLLELMIRLYVVPPLLRLITVKTAIEKSAGVGNEVGRYDLGPLVDCPHYMAIHRAFRQVHLFVAIGNVVTMMCTAFHLAYIAA
;
A
#
# COMPACT_ATOMS: atom_id res chain seq x y z
N MET A 1 -9.85 8.22 -10.01
CA MET A 1 -9.44 7.02 -10.77
C MET A 1 -9.08 7.34 -12.22
N ALA A 2 -10.00 7.87 -13.04
CA ALA A 2 -9.71 8.19 -14.45
C ALA A 2 -8.47 9.07 -14.64
N LEU A 3 -8.29 10.11 -13.82
CA LEU A 3 -7.12 11.01 -13.90
C LEU A 3 -5.78 10.33 -13.59
N ALA A 4 -5.76 9.37 -12.67
CA ALA A 4 -4.56 8.61 -12.31
C ALA A 4 -4.23 7.58 -13.41
N VAL A 5 -5.26 6.94 -13.98
CA VAL A 5 -5.12 6.04 -15.13
C VAL A 5 -4.59 6.81 -16.35
N THR A 6 -5.10 8.01 -16.62
CA THR A 6 -4.62 8.82 -17.74
C THR A 6 -3.20 9.36 -17.51
N LEU A 7 -2.83 9.73 -16.28
CA LEU A 7 -1.45 10.14 -15.95
C LEU A 7 -0.43 9.00 -16.11
N VAL A 8 -0.80 7.79 -15.67
CA VAL A 8 0.03 6.59 -15.88
C VAL A 8 0.10 6.24 -17.36
N ALA A 9 -1.03 6.25 -18.07
CA ALA A 9 -1.03 6.01 -19.52
C ALA A 9 -0.19 7.05 -20.29
N ALA A 10 -0.24 8.31 -19.88
CA ALA A 10 0.57 9.38 -20.47
C ALA A 10 2.07 9.24 -20.16
N SER A 11 2.45 8.74 -18.97
CA SER A 11 3.85 8.48 -18.62
C SER A 11 4.44 7.23 -19.30
N MET A 12 3.58 6.38 -19.86
CA MET A 12 3.96 5.23 -20.69
C MET A 12 4.26 5.63 -22.14
N LEU A 13 3.91 6.84 -22.58
CA LEU A 13 4.26 7.34 -23.91
C LEU A 13 5.79 7.55 -23.99
N PRO A 14 6.44 7.14 -25.09
CA PRO A 14 7.87 7.28 -25.25
C PRO A 14 8.28 8.76 -25.21
N GLY A 15 8.82 9.18 -24.06
CA GLY A 15 9.46 10.49 -23.92
C GLY A 15 10.84 10.45 -24.56
N ASP A 16 11.14 11.46 -25.36
CA ASP A 16 12.41 11.65 -26.05
C ASP A 16 13.54 11.80 -25.02
N MET A 17 14.21 10.70 -24.67
CA MET A 17 15.25 10.68 -23.63
C MET A 17 16.52 11.36 -24.16
N LYS A 18 16.67 12.64 -23.82
CA LYS A 18 17.92 13.38 -24.01
C LYS A 18 19.04 12.67 -23.22
N LYS A 19 20.10 12.28 -23.92
CA LYS A 19 21.30 11.61 -23.40
C LYS A 19 22.02 12.56 -22.42
N THR A 20 21.91 12.34 -21.11
CA THR A 20 22.72 13.06 -20.13
C THR A 20 24.02 12.30 -19.89
N SER A 21 25.12 12.82 -20.45
CA SER A 21 26.48 12.32 -20.25
C SER A 21 27.04 12.87 -18.93
N ASN A 22 27.48 12.02 -18.01
CA ASN A 22 28.24 12.44 -16.82
C ASN A 22 29.72 12.00 -16.94
N VAL A 23 30.61 12.86 -16.44
CA VAL A 23 32.05 12.95 -16.77
C VAL A 23 32.93 11.81 -16.21
N ASN A 24 32.39 10.88 -15.41
CA ASN A 24 33.19 9.83 -14.76
C ASN A 24 32.78 8.41 -15.19
N GLY A 25 33.23 8.00 -16.37
CA GLY A 25 33.83 6.68 -16.62
C GLY A 25 33.03 5.37 -16.54
N GLU A 26 31.90 5.29 -15.84
CA GLU A 26 31.05 4.09 -15.87
C GLU A 26 29.73 4.39 -16.57
N ASN A 27 29.67 4.03 -17.86
CA ASN A 27 28.41 4.02 -18.61
C ASN A 27 27.56 2.85 -18.11
N VAL A 28 26.84 3.02 -17.00
CA VAL A 28 25.72 2.14 -16.69
C VAL A 28 24.76 2.24 -17.87
N LYS A 29 24.66 1.17 -18.66
CA LYS A 29 23.74 1.11 -19.80
C LYS A 29 22.35 1.53 -19.30
N PRO A 30 21.63 2.45 -19.96
CA PRO A 30 20.32 2.92 -19.48
C PRO A 30 19.35 1.79 -19.11
N ARG A 31 19.45 0.65 -19.79
CA ARG A 31 18.70 -0.59 -19.51
C ARG A 31 19.03 -1.22 -18.16
N THR A 32 20.29 -1.23 -17.72
CA THR A 32 20.71 -1.78 -16.42
C THR A 32 20.17 -0.95 -15.27
N PHE A 33 20.21 0.38 -15.39
CA PHE A 33 19.65 1.28 -14.37
C PHE A 33 18.13 1.15 -14.25
N VAL A 34 17.40 1.05 -15.38
CA VAL A 34 15.94 0.82 -15.39
C VAL A 34 15.59 -0.50 -14.68
N ASN A 35 16.31 -1.59 -14.99
CA ASN A 35 16.09 -2.88 -14.34
C ASN A 35 16.37 -2.82 -12.84
N PHE A 36 17.43 -2.12 -12.43
CA PHE A 36 17.74 -1.91 -11.01
C PHE A 36 16.63 -1.16 -10.28
N VAL A 37 16.16 -0.03 -10.83
CA VAL A 37 15.08 0.76 -10.23
C VAL A 37 13.79 -0.05 -10.16
N TYR A 38 13.46 -0.79 -11.21
CA TYR A 38 12.30 -1.69 -11.26
C TYR A 38 12.35 -2.75 -10.15
N LEU A 39 13.46 -3.50 -10.05
CA LEU A 39 13.61 -4.55 -9.05
C LEU A 39 13.69 -3.98 -7.63
N ALA A 40 14.42 -2.88 -7.43
CA ALA A 40 14.53 -2.24 -6.13
C ALA A 40 13.16 -1.74 -5.64
N ALA A 41 12.38 -1.10 -6.51
CA ALA A 41 11.04 -0.65 -6.17
C ALA A 41 10.12 -1.84 -5.83
N PHE A 42 10.12 -2.87 -6.66
CA PHE A 42 9.29 -4.06 -6.47
C PHE A 42 9.64 -4.83 -5.18
N CYS A 43 10.92 -5.12 -4.95
CA CYS A 43 11.37 -5.84 -3.75
C CYS A 43 11.10 -5.04 -2.48
N THR A 44 11.32 -3.71 -2.51
CA THR A 44 10.99 -2.84 -1.36
C THR A 44 9.49 -2.84 -1.09
N HIS A 45 8.66 -2.84 -2.13
CA HIS A 45 7.21 -2.87 -2.01
C HIS A 45 6.70 -4.17 -1.38
N VAL A 46 7.14 -5.31 -1.90
CA VAL A 46 6.81 -6.64 -1.34
C VAL A 46 7.30 -6.76 0.10
N GLY A 47 8.53 -6.34 0.37
CA GLY A 47 9.11 -6.34 1.71
C GLY A 47 8.30 -5.48 2.69
N ALA A 48 7.91 -4.27 2.28
CA ALA A 48 7.06 -3.40 3.08
C ALA A 48 5.69 -4.03 3.37
N GLN A 49 5.05 -4.64 2.38
CA GLN A 49 3.77 -5.33 2.55
C GLN A 49 3.86 -6.46 3.57
N PHE A 50 4.85 -7.34 3.42
CA PHE A 50 5.05 -8.47 4.33
C PHE A 50 5.38 -8.01 5.75
N TRP A 51 6.32 -7.07 5.88
CA TRP A 51 6.75 -6.55 7.17
C TRP A 51 5.61 -5.86 7.92
N MET A 52 4.88 -4.95 7.25
CA MET A 52 3.80 -4.20 7.90
C MET A 52 2.64 -5.10 8.32
N THR A 53 2.27 -6.07 7.47
CA THR A 53 1.08 -6.91 7.70
C THR A 53 1.34 -7.96 8.77
N PHE A 54 2.45 -8.71 8.66
CA PHE A 54 2.68 -9.88 9.51
C PHE A 54 3.59 -9.58 10.68
N ILE A 55 4.73 -8.93 10.45
CA ILE A 55 5.73 -8.73 11.50
C ILE A 55 5.32 -7.60 12.43
N SER A 56 5.18 -6.39 11.88
CA SER A 56 4.82 -5.20 12.65
C SER A 56 3.39 -5.29 13.19
N GLY A 57 2.42 -5.66 12.35
CA GLY A 57 1.01 -5.74 12.74
C GLY A 57 0.76 -6.68 13.92
N LEU A 58 1.21 -7.94 13.83
CA LEU A 58 1.01 -8.91 14.90
C LEU A 58 1.82 -8.56 16.15
N SER A 59 3.10 -8.18 15.99
CA SER A 59 3.94 -7.81 17.13
C SER A 59 3.32 -6.66 17.93
N LEU A 60 2.86 -5.59 17.26
CA LEU A 60 2.26 -4.46 17.95
C LEU A 60 0.91 -4.82 18.59
N TYR A 61 0.08 -5.62 17.93
CA TYR A 61 -1.20 -6.06 18.48
C TYR A 61 -1.04 -6.84 19.79
N PHE A 62 -0.05 -7.73 19.86
CA PHE A 62 0.17 -8.58 21.04
C PHE A 62 0.99 -7.92 22.15
N ASN A 63 1.65 -6.78 21.88
CA ASN A 63 2.56 -6.16 22.86
C ASN A 63 2.16 -4.73 23.28
N LEU A 64 1.21 -4.09 22.60
CA LEU A 64 0.75 -2.75 22.96
C LEU A 64 -0.69 -2.76 23.48
N ALA A 65 -0.97 -1.83 24.39
CA ALA A 65 -2.34 -1.50 24.76
C ALA A 65 -3.11 -1.01 23.53
N ARG A 66 -4.41 -1.33 23.45
CA ARG A 66 -5.28 -1.00 22.30
C ARG A 66 -5.15 0.46 21.83
N HIS A 67 -5.08 1.41 22.76
CA HIS A 67 -4.90 2.83 22.44
C HIS A 67 -3.55 3.14 21.81
N ALA A 68 -2.46 2.63 22.39
CA ALA A 68 -1.11 2.82 21.87
C ALA A 68 -0.96 2.18 20.48
N PHE A 69 -1.55 1.01 20.28
CA PHE A 69 -1.60 0.38 18.95
C PHE A 69 -2.35 1.25 17.94
N GLY A 70 -3.52 1.78 18.31
CA GLY A 70 -4.28 2.72 17.47
C GLY A 70 -3.51 4.00 17.15
N ASP A 71 -2.72 4.53 18.09
CA ASP A 71 -1.85 5.69 17.87
C ASP A 71 -0.74 5.39 16.85
N VAL A 72 -0.13 4.21 16.93
CA VAL A 72 0.84 3.74 15.94
C VAL A 72 0.20 3.57 14.56
N GLN A 73 -0.99 2.96 14.48
CA GLN A 73 -1.73 2.80 13.22
C GLN A 73 -2.03 4.13 12.53
N LYS A 74 -2.38 5.19 13.28
CA LYS A 74 -2.62 6.53 12.73
C LYS A 74 -1.40 7.10 12.00
N ILE A 75 -0.20 6.76 12.45
CA ILE A 75 1.06 7.23 11.85
C ILE A 75 1.45 6.33 10.68
N LEU A 76 1.36 5.00 10.86
CA LEU A 76 1.86 4.04 9.90
C LEU A 76 0.95 3.89 8.68
N PHE A 77 -0.37 3.88 8.82
CA PHE A 77 -1.26 3.63 7.68
C PHE A 77 -1.09 4.66 6.54
N PRO A 78 -1.05 5.98 6.79
CA PRO A 78 -0.81 6.93 5.71
C PRO A 78 0.56 6.77 5.06
N LYS A 79 1.60 6.52 5.86
CA LYS A 79 2.98 6.36 5.37
C LYS A 79 3.11 5.10 4.53
N TYR A 80 2.57 3.99 5.01
CA TYR A 80 2.57 2.69 4.35
C TYR A 80 1.88 2.76 2.99
N PHE A 81 0.63 3.21 2.93
CA PHE A 81 -0.08 3.27 1.65
C PHE A 81 0.49 4.33 0.70
N SER A 82 1.10 5.41 1.21
CA SER A 82 1.86 6.34 0.37
C SER A 82 3.10 5.68 -0.23
N LEU A 83 3.93 5.02 0.58
CA LEU A 83 5.13 4.32 0.11
C LEU A 83 4.76 3.25 -0.92
N ASN A 84 3.79 2.40 -0.59
CA ASN A 84 3.34 1.33 -1.49
C ASN A 84 2.82 1.89 -2.82
N SER A 85 1.92 2.88 -2.80
CA SER A 85 1.40 3.48 -4.04
C SER A 85 2.51 4.11 -4.91
N LEU A 86 3.55 4.68 -4.29
CA LEU A 86 4.69 5.22 -5.03
C LEU A 86 5.53 4.10 -5.66
N LEU A 87 5.85 3.05 -4.90
CA LEU A 87 6.66 1.93 -5.37
C LEU A 87 5.93 1.10 -6.44
N SER A 88 4.61 0.90 -6.31
CA SER A 88 3.81 0.23 -7.33
C SER A 88 3.68 1.06 -8.60
N ALA A 89 3.57 2.39 -8.48
CA ALA A 89 3.63 3.28 -9.65
C ALA A 89 4.97 3.18 -10.38
N ILE A 90 6.10 3.20 -9.65
CA ILE A 90 7.43 3.05 -10.23
C ILE A 90 7.54 1.70 -10.95
N THR A 91 7.13 0.61 -10.29
CA THR A 91 7.14 -0.75 -10.86
C THR A 91 6.33 -0.80 -12.17
N LEU A 92 5.10 -0.27 -12.16
CA LEU A 92 4.22 -0.22 -13.34
C LEU A 92 4.83 0.58 -14.50
N ILE A 93 5.35 1.77 -14.21
CA ILE A 93 5.95 2.64 -15.23
C ILE A 93 7.18 1.98 -15.85
N GLN A 94 8.07 1.41 -15.04
CA GLN A 94 9.26 0.74 -15.59
C GLN A 94 8.89 -0.54 -16.35
N PHE A 95 7.92 -1.31 -15.85
CA PHE A 95 7.43 -2.51 -16.52
C PHE A 95 6.95 -2.20 -17.94
N GLY A 96 6.06 -1.21 -18.10
CA GLY A 96 5.57 -0.84 -19.42
C GLY A 96 6.65 -0.23 -20.31
N LYS A 97 7.56 0.59 -19.78
CA LYS A 97 8.70 1.13 -20.57
C LYS A 97 9.59 0.03 -21.13
N MET A 98 9.88 -1.01 -20.34
CA MET A 98 10.68 -2.16 -20.80
C MET A 98 9.99 -2.92 -21.93
N HIS A 99 8.68 -3.14 -21.85
CA HIS A 99 7.93 -3.92 -22.85
C HIS A 99 7.61 -3.11 -24.12
N VAL A 100 7.35 -1.81 -24.00
CA VAL A 100 7.26 -0.88 -25.15
C VAL A 100 8.58 -0.89 -25.93
N ALA A 101 9.71 -0.74 -25.24
CA ALA A 101 11.03 -0.71 -25.88
C ALA A 101 11.42 -2.04 -26.53
N ALA A 102 10.95 -3.16 -25.97
CA ALA A 102 11.17 -4.50 -26.53
C ALA A 102 10.18 -4.87 -27.66
N ASN A 103 9.13 -4.07 -27.87
CA ASN A 103 8.02 -4.37 -28.78
C ASN A 103 7.38 -5.76 -28.52
N MET A 104 7.28 -6.16 -27.25
CA MET A 104 6.76 -7.46 -26.82
C MET A 104 5.36 -7.30 -26.21
N TRP A 105 4.34 -7.65 -27.00
CA TRP A 105 2.93 -7.52 -26.62
C TRP A 105 2.22 -8.86 -26.74
N ASP A 106 2.33 -9.67 -25.69
CA ASP A 106 1.58 -10.91 -25.54
C ASP A 106 0.52 -10.78 -24.43
N VAL A 107 -0.29 -11.82 -24.29
CA VAL A 107 -1.37 -11.88 -23.29
C VAL A 107 -0.81 -11.75 -21.87
N HIS A 108 0.39 -12.27 -21.58
CA HIS A 108 1.02 -12.17 -20.27
C HIS A 108 1.41 -10.72 -19.96
N THR A 109 1.98 -9.99 -20.91
CA THR A 109 2.29 -8.56 -20.76
C THR A 109 1.03 -7.75 -20.40
N TYR A 110 -0.08 -7.97 -21.12
CA TYR A 110 -1.34 -7.27 -20.83
C TYR A 110 -1.91 -7.62 -19.46
N LEU A 111 -1.86 -8.90 -19.06
CA LEU A 111 -2.28 -9.33 -17.73
C LEU A 111 -1.42 -8.69 -16.64
N GLN A 112 -0.10 -8.60 -16.82
CA GLN A 112 0.79 -7.94 -15.86
C GLN A 112 0.50 -6.44 -15.75
N LEU A 113 0.29 -5.74 -16.88
CA LEU A 113 -0.09 -4.32 -16.87
C LEU A 113 -1.40 -4.11 -16.11
N PHE A 114 -2.39 -4.99 -16.31
CA PHE A 114 -3.65 -4.94 -15.59
C PHE A 114 -3.46 -5.14 -14.07
N VAL A 115 -2.74 -6.19 -13.67
CA VAL A 115 -2.51 -6.52 -12.25
C VAL A 115 -1.71 -5.42 -11.54
N LEU A 116 -0.65 -4.90 -12.17
CA LEU A 116 0.14 -3.80 -11.63
C LEU A 116 -0.67 -2.49 -11.53
N SER A 117 -1.52 -2.21 -12.51
CA SER A 117 -2.44 -1.07 -12.48
C SER A 117 -3.47 -1.20 -11.37
N LEU A 118 -4.06 -2.38 -11.20
CA LEU A 118 -4.99 -2.67 -10.11
C LEU A 118 -4.31 -2.47 -8.75
N CYS A 119 -3.09 -3.00 -8.58
CA CYS A 119 -2.30 -2.84 -7.36
C CYS A 119 -2.09 -1.35 -7.03
N PHE A 120 -1.54 -0.58 -7.96
CA PHE A 120 -1.27 0.85 -7.79
C PHE A 120 -2.54 1.64 -7.45
N LEU A 121 -3.61 1.46 -8.23
CA LEU A 121 -4.83 2.22 -8.07
C LEU A 121 -5.53 1.89 -6.75
N LEU A 122 -5.50 0.63 -6.32
CA LEU A 122 -6.12 0.22 -5.07
C LEU A 122 -5.36 0.81 -3.86
N GLU A 123 -4.02 0.77 -3.87
CA GLU A 123 -3.19 1.37 -2.81
C GLU A 123 -3.37 2.89 -2.74
N LEU A 124 -3.40 3.56 -3.90
CA LEU A 124 -3.65 4.99 -3.98
C LEU A 124 -5.07 5.33 -3.51
N MET A 125 -6.08 4.55 -3.90
CA MET A 125 -7.47 4.76 -3.47
C MET A 125 -7.61 4.61 -1.96
N ILE A 126 -7.03 3.55 -1.38
CA ILE A 126 -7.02 3.34 0.06
C ILE A 126 -6.34 4.53 0.76
N ARG A 127 -5.18 4.96 0.27
CA ARG A 127 -4.45 6.10 0.81
C ARG A 127 -5.27 7.39 0.82
N LEU A 128 -5.96 7.69 -0.28
CA LEU A 128 -6.63 8.98 -0.48
C LEU A 128 -8.03 9.03 0.11
N TYR A 129 -8.78 7.92 0.09
CA TYR A 129 -10.21 7.92 0.40
C TYR A 129 -10.60 7.08 1.61
N VAL A 130 -9.83 6.05 1.96
CA VAL A 130 -10.21 5.11 3.04
C VAL A 130 -9.42 5.37 4.32
N VAL A 131 -8.12 5.64 4.21
CA VAL A 131 -7.29 5.96 5.38
C VAL A 131 -7.78 7.20 6.13
N PRO A 132 -8.13 8.34 5.50
CA PRO A 132 -8.59 9.52 6.23
C PRO A 132 -9.81 9.30 7.15
N PRO A 133 -10.93 8.69 6.69
CA PRO A 133 -12.05 8.40 7.60
C PRO A 133 -11.68 7.35 8.66
N LEU A 134 -10.83 6.37 8.35
CA LEU A 134 -10.34 5.40 9.34
C LEU A 134 -9.61 6.10 10.50
N LEU A 135 -8.74 7.08 10.22
CA LEU A 135 -8.02 7.80 11.26
C LEU A 135 -8.95 8.63 12.15
N ARG A 136 -9.99 9.23 11.57
CA ARG A 136 -11.02 9.94 12.33
C ARG A 136 -11.76 9.00 13.27
N LEU A 137 -12.16 7.83 12.77
CA LEU A 137 -12.84 6.80 13.56
C LEU A 137 -11.95 6.30 14.71
N ILE A 138 -10.66 6.03 14.46
CA ILE A 138 -9.70 5.66 15.52
C ILE A 138 -9.65 6.75 16.60
N THR A 139 -9.57 8.02 16.18
CA THR A 139 -9.44 9.16 17.10
C THR A 139 -10.68 9.32 17.99
N VAL A 140 -11.88 9.32 17.39
CA VAL A 140 -13.15 9.46 18.12
C VAL A 140 -13.39 8.25 19.03
N LYS A 141 -13.19 7.03 18.50
CA LYS A 141 -13.32 5.78 19.27
C LYS A 141 -12.41 5.79 20.51
N THR A 142 -11.12 6.11 20.33
CA THR A 142 -10.15 6.16 21.43
C THR A 142 -10.49 7.24 22.46
N ALA A 143 -11.05 8.38 22.05
CA ALA A 143 -11.46 9.43 22.98
C ALA A 143 -12.60 8.95 23.92
N ILE A 144 -13.61 8.26 23.36
CA ILE A 144 -14.70 7.68 24.14
C ILE A 144 -14.17 6.59 25.08
N GLU A 145 -13.33 5.68 24.57
CA GLU A 145 -12.72 4.61 25.37
C GLU A 145 -11.92 5.15 26.56
N LYS A 146 -11.11 6.20 26.33
CA LYS A 146 -10.37 6.88 27.40
C LYS A 146 -11.29 7.49 28.46
N SER A 147 -12.40 8.14 28.05
CA SER A 147 -13.36 8.73 28.99
C SER A 147 -14.08 7.69 29.85
N ALA A 148 -14.24 6.46 29.33
CA ALA A 148 -14.85 5.34 30.05
C ALA A 148 -13.84 4.47 30.82
N GLY A 149 -12.55 4.79 30.78
CA GLY A 149 -11.50 4.05 31.48
C GLY A 149 -11.19 2.65 30.92
N VAL A 150 -11.57 2.36 29.67
CA VAL A 150 -11.35 1.05 29.01
C VAL A 150 -10.28 1.16 27.90
N GLY A 151 -9.85 0.05 27.29
CA GLY A 151 -8.92 0.09 26.14
C GLY A 151 -7.44 0.03 26.48
N ASN A 152 -7.11 -0.40 27.69
CA ASN A 152 -5.74 -0.60 28.15
C ASN A 152 -5.30 -2.07 28.11
N GLU A 153 -6.19 -2.98 27.70
CA GLU A 153 -5.88 -4.38 27.50
C GLU A 153 -4.85 -4.57 26.36
N VAL A 154 -4.05 -5.64 26.48
CA VAL A 154 -2.98 -6.01 25.55
C VAL A 154 -3.29 -7.37 24.94
N GLY A 155 -3.22 -7.49 23.61
CA GLY A 155 -3.41 -8.75 22.88
C GLY A 155 -4.79 -9.40 23.04
N ARG A 156 -5.74 -8.70 23.65
CA ARG A 156 -7.11 -9.15 23.88
C ARG A 156 -8.08 -8.02 23.53
N TYR A 157 -9.33 -8.39 23.35
CA TYR A 157 -10.38 -7.44 23.03
C TYR A 157 -11.45 -7.51 24.09
N ASP A 158 -11.60 -6.43 24.85
CA ASP A 158 -12.66 -6.25 25.84
C ASP A 158 -13.25 -4.84 25.71
N LEU A 159 -14.58 -4.78 25.61
CA LEU A 159 -15.32 -3.53 25.52
C LEU A 159 -15.82 -3.05 26.89
N GLY A 160 -15.92 -3.95 27.87
CA GLY A 160 -16.48 -3.69 29.19
C GLY A 160 -17.85 -2.98 29.12
N PRO A 161 -18.07 -1.91 29.91
CA PRO A 161 -19.36 -1.22 29.99
C PRO A 161 -19.80 -0.51 28.70
N LEU A 162 -18.90 -0.34 27.72
CA LEU A 162 -19.24 0.32 26.46
C LEU A 162 -20.08 -0.55 25.51
N VAL A 163 -20.26 -1.85 25.80
CA VAL A 163 -21.15 -2.74 25.03
C VAL A 163 -22.58 -2.21 25.02
N ASP A 164 -23.03 -1.65 26.14
CA ASP A 164 -24.39 -1.13 26.31
C ASP A 164 -24.59 0.29 25.77
N CYS A 165 -23.52 0.94 25.27
CA CYS A 165 -23.59 2.29 24.72
C CYS A 165 -23.88 2.24 23.20
N PRO A 166 -25.09 2.63 22.73
CA PRO A 166 -25.45 2.53 21.31
C PRO A 166 -24.60 3.46 20.42
N HIS A 167 -24.28 4.64 20.93
CA HIS A 167 -23.45 5.62 20.22
C HIS A 167 -22.04 5.08 19.96
N TYR A 168 -21.39 4.51 20.99
CA TYR A 168 -20.08 3.89 20.84
C TYR A 168 -20.13 2.68 19.90
N MET A 169 -21.16 1.84 20.00
CA MET A 169 -21.35 0.69 19.11
C MET A 169 -21.49 1.07 17.64
N ALA A 170 -22.17 2.18 17.33
CA ALA A 170 -22.24 2.68 15.96
C ALA A 170 -20.84 3.07 15.42
N ILE A 171 -20.06 3.81 16.20
CA ILE A 171 -18.68 4.21 15.85
C ILE A 171 -17.78 2.99 15.73
N HIS A 172 -17.90 2.04 16.65
CA HIS A 172 -17.10 0.82 16.67
C HIS A 172 -17.36 -0.04 15.42
N ARG A 173 -18.62 -0.20 15.02
CA ARG A 173 -19.00 -0.92 13.79
C ARG A 173 -18.46 -0.22 12.55
N ALA A 174 -18.60 1.10 12.46
CA ALA A 174 -18.04 1.87 11.35
C ALA A 174 -16.51 1.72 11.27
N PHE A 175 -15.82 1.82 12.41
CA PHE A 175 -14.38 1.55 12.49
C PHE A 175 -14.03 0.17 11.95
N ARG A 176 -14.71 -0.89 12.43
CA ARG A 176 -14.45 -2.26 11.99
C ARG A 176 -14.68 -2.45 10.50
N GLN A 177 -15.76 -1.89 9.96
CA GLN A 177 -16.07 -1.99 8.53
C GLN A 177 -15.00 -1.32 7.67
N VAL A 178 -14.62 -0.08 8.00
CA VAL A 178 -13.59 0.65 7.24
C VAL A 178 -12.22 -0.02 7.41
N HIS A 179 -11.88 -0.48 8.61
CA HIS A 179 -10.64 -1.20 8.87
C HIS A 179 -10.56 -2.51 8.08
N LEU A 180 -11.65 -3.27 8.03
CA LEU A 180 -11.74 -4.51 7.25
C LEU A 180 -11.60 -4.22 5.75
N PHE A 181 -12.17 -3.14 5.25
CA PHE A 181 -11.98 -2.73 3.86
C PHE A 181 -10.51 -2.45 3.53
N VAL A 182 -9.80 -1.74 4.41
CA VAL A 182 -8.35 -1.52 4.28
C VAL A 182 -7.57 -2.84 4.31
N ALA A 183 -7.92 -3.76 5.22
CA ALA A 183 -7.26 -5.05 5.35
C ALA A 183 -7.44 -5.93 4.11
N ILE A 184 -8.67 -6.06 3.61
CA ILE A 184 -8.98 -6.79 2.37
C ILE A 184 -8.25 -6.17 1.19
N GLY A 185 -8.30 -4.84 1.07
CA GLY A 185 -7.60 -4.12 0.00
C GLY A 185 -6.10 -4.39 0.01
N ASN A 186 -5.48 -4.42 1.19
CA ASN A 186 -4.07 -4.77 1.35
C ASN A 186 -3.77 -6.24 0.98
N VAL A 187 -4.65 -7.18 1.33
CA VAL A 187 -4.48 -8.59 0.94
C VAL A 187 -4.57 -8.73 -0.59
N VAL A 188 -5.49 -8.03 -1.25
CA VAL A 188 -5.60 -8.04 -2.71
C VAL A 188 -4.34 -7.47 -3.37
N THR A 189 -3.75 -6.39 -2.84
CA THR A 189 -2.51 -5.82 -3.40
C THR A 189 -1.31 -6.75 -3.17
N MET A 190 -1.28 -7.50 -2.07
CA MET A 190 -0.30 -8.57 -1.83
C MET A 190 -0.47 -9.75 -2.80
N MET A 191 -1.69 -10.11 -3.18
CA MET A 191 -1.93 -11.10 -4.21
C MET A 191 -1.44 -10.61 -5.58
N CYS A 192 -1.64 -9.33 -5.90
CA CYS A 192 -1.12 -8.72 -7.13
C CYS A 192 0.41 -8.78 -7.19
N THR A 193 1.09 -8.41 -6.10
CA THR A 193 2.56 -8.47 -6.05
C THR A 193 3.08 -9.90 -6.05
N ALA A 194 2.40 -10.85 -5.41
CA ALA A 194 2.75 -12.28 -5.49
C ALA A 194 2.61 -12.84 -6.92
N PHE A 195 1.53 -12.47 -7.63
CA PHE A 195 1.34 -12.85 -9.02
C PHE A 195 2.45 -12.26 -9.93
N HIS A 196 2.83 -11.01 -9.69
CA HIS A 196 3.91 -10.36 -10.42
C HIS A 196 5.28 -10.96 -10.08
N LEU A 197 5.51 -11.36 -8.83
CA LEU A 197 6.73 -12.05 -8.41
C LEU A 197 6.89 -13.38 -9.17
N ALA A 198 5.80 -14.15 -9.30
CA ALA A 198 5.80 -15.40 -10.06
C ALA A 198 6.15 -15.17 -11.54
N TYR A 199 5.73 -14.04 -12.12
CA TYR A 199 6.12 -13.64 -13.48
C TYR A 199 7.60 -13.26 -13.60
N ILE A 200 8.15 -12.55 -12.62
CA ILE A 200 9.59 -12.19 -12.63
C ILE A 200 10.47 -13.44 -12.45
N ALA A 201 9.98 -14.45 -11.74
CA ALA A 201 10.71 -15.68 -11.43
C ALA A 201 10.64 -16.77 -12.53
N ALA A 202 9.70 -16.64 -13.48
CA ALA A 202 9.51 -17.55 -14.60
C ALA A 202 10.46 -17.22 -15.76
#